data_AF-A0A318CUJ0-F1
#
_entry.id   AF-A0A318CUJ0-F1
#
_cell.length_a   1.000
_cell.length_b   1.000
_cell.length_c   1.000
_cell.angle_alpha   90.00
_cell.angle_beta   90.00
_cell.angle_gamma   90.00
#
_symmetry.space_group_name_H-M   'P 1'
#
loop_
_entity.id
_entity.type
_entity.pdbx_description
1 polymer ?
#
loop_
_entity_poly.entity_id
_entity_poly.type
_entity_poly.pdbx_seq_one_letter_code
_entity_poly.pdbx_strand_id
1 'polypeptide(L)'
;MLDRLMQRMNRHLFSTQYFHGSLASSELSIRAWALLLNFAPSNPTTIKKHNGFQSPAERLNRFRYHDNWLQNLLISASLKGFRGPPPNPL
;
A
#
# COMPACT_ATOMS: atom_id res chain seq x y z
N MET A 1 -10.33 12.99 -10.77
CA MET A 1 -9.50 12.73 -9.55
C MET A 1 -8.72 11.42 -9.64
N LEU A 2 -9.19 10.40 -10.38
CA LEU A 2 -8.40 9.22 -10.75
C LEU A 2 -7.20 9.55 -11.65
N ASP A 3 -7.29 10.58 -12.48
CA ASP A 3 -6.26 10.90 -13.49
C ASP A 3 -4.89 11.16 -12.85
N ARG A 4 -4.86 11.89 -11.72
CA ARG A 4 -3.61 12.17 -11.00
C ARG A 4 -3.01 10.90 -10.38
N LEU A 5 -3.86 9.95 -9.96
CA LEU A 5 -3.43 8.65 -9.48
C LEU A 5 -2.83 7.82 -10.63
N MET A 6 -3.55 7.73 -11.74
CA MET A 6 -3.12 6.99 -12.93
C MET A 6 -1.85 7.58 -13.54
N GLN A 7 -1.67 8.91 -13.50
CA GLN A 7 -0.43 9.56 -13.92
C GLN A 7 0.78 9.18 -13.05
N ARG A 8 0.59 8.98 -11.73
CA ARG A 8 1.66 8.47 -10.85
C ARG A 8 1.97 7.00 -11.13
N MET A 9 0.93 6.20 -11.38
CA MET A 9 1.09 4.79 -11.75
C MET A 9 1.86 4.67 -13.08
N ASN A 10 1.50 5.47 -14.08
CA ASN A 10 2.17 5.47 -15.38
C ASN A 10 3.66 5.82 -15.25
N ARG A 11 4.01 6.80 -14.39
CA ARG A 11 5.42 7.11 -14.10
C ARG A 11 6.16 5.95 -13.46
N HIS A 12 5.55 5.28 -12.48
CA HIS A 12 6.15 4.11 -11.85
C HIS A 12 6.38 3.00 -12.88
N LEU A 13 5.36 2.66 -13.68
CA LEU A 13 5.47 1.68 -14.75
C LEU A 13 6.58 2.05 -15.73
N PHE A 14 6.63 3.30 -16.21
CA PHE A 14 7.69 3.74 -17.10
C PHE A 14 9.09 3.53 -16.50
N SER A 15 9.29 3.89 -15.23
CA SER A 15 10.56 3.69 -14.53
C SER A 15 10.95 2.23 -14.33
N THR A 16 9.98 1.30 -14.28
CA THR A 16 10.23 -0.14 -14.17
C THR A 16 10.20 -0.86 -15.52
N GLN A 17 10.29 -0.14 -16.64
CA GLN A 17 10.17 -0.70 -18.00
C GLN A 17 8.84 -1.45 -18.20
N TYR A 18 7.78 -0.89 -17.64
CA TYR A 18 6.42 -1.43 -17.58
C TYR A 18 6.39 -2.81 -16.90
N PHE A 19 6.05 -3.85 -17.65
CA PHE A 19 5.87 -5.21 -17.20
C PHE A 19 7.04 -6.11 -17.63
N HIS A 20 8.26 -5.58 -17.55
CA HIS A 20 9.46 -6.32 -17.94
C HIS A 20 9.69 -7.53 -17.01
N GLY A 21 10.12 -8.65 -17.59
CA GLY A 21 10.32 -9.91 -16.88
C GLY A 21 9.10 -10.84 -16.94
N SER A 22 8.66 -11.35 -15.79
CA SER A 22 7.53 -12.28 -15.70
C SER A 22 6.26 -11.58 -15.21
N LEU A 23 5.10 -12.21 -15.48
CA LEU A 23 3.81 -11.77 -14.94
C LEU A 23 3.85 -11.69 -13.41
N ALA A 24 4.44 -12.69 -12.74
CA ALA A 24 4.59 -12.71 -11.29
C ALA A 24 5.40 -11.53 -10.75
N SER A 25 6.51 -11.18 -11.42
CA SER A 25 7.32 -10.00 -11.07
C SER A 25 6.52 -8.70 -11.24
N SER A 26 5.78 -8.60 -12.33
CA SER A 26 4.92 -7.46 -12.64
C SER A 26 3.81 -7.27 -11.61
N GLU A 27 3.16 -8.35 -11.19
CA GLU A 27 2.16 -8.34 -10.11
C GLU A 27 2.75 -7.86 -8.79
N LEU A 28 3.92 -8.39 -8.39
CA LEU A 28 4.60 -7.98 -7.18
C LEU A 28 5.00 -6.49 -7.22
N SER A 29 5.49 -6.01 -8.38
CA SER A 29 5.86 -4.62 -8.59
C SER A 29 4.66 -3.68 -8.38
N ILE A 30 3.54 -3.94 -9.07
CA ILE A 30 2.33 -3.11 -8.94
C ILE A 30 1.73 -3.21 -7.52
N ARG A 31 1.75 -4.40 -6.91
CA ARG A 31 1.29 -4.56 -5.52
C ARG A 31 2.15 -3.75 -4.55
N ALA A 32 3.47 -3.78 -4.70
CA ALA A 32 4.39 -3.00 -3.89
C ALA A 32 4.14 -1.49 -4.05
N TRP A 33 3.94 -1.02 -5.28
CA TRP A 33 3.58 0.38 -5.55
C TRP A 33 2.28 0.80 -4.87
N ALA A 34 1.24 -0.03 -4.97
CA ALA A 34 -0.05 0.24 -4.34
C ALA A 34 0.05 0.29 -2.80
N LEU A 35 0.84 -0.61 -2.20
CA LEU A 35 1.10 -0.61 -0.75
C LEU A 35 1.85 0.65 -0.32
N LEU A 36 2.91 1.03 -1.03
CA LEU A 36 3.66 2.25 -0.75
C LEU A 36 2.77 3.49 -0.86
N LEU A 37 1.94 3.56 -1.89
CA LEU A 37 1.03 4.69 -2.07
C LEU A 37 0.05 4.85 -0.90
N ASN A 38 -0.40 3.75 -0.31
CA ASN A 38 -1.39 3.76 0.77
C ASN A 38 -0.79 3.97 2.17
N PHE A 39 0.41 3.45 2.42
CA PHE A 39 1.00 3.45 3.77
C PHE A 39 2.14 4.45 3.95
N ALA A 40 2.83 4.87 2.89
CA ALA A 40 3.92 5.85 3.05
C ALA A 40 3.38 7.19 3.58
N PRO A 41 4.17 7.89 4.42
CA PRO A 41 3.76 9.16 4.98
C PRO A 41 3.61 10.19 3.87
N SER A 42 2.53 10.96 3.95
CA SER A 42 2.32 12.12 3.08
C SER A 42 3.24 13.26 3.49
N ASN A 43 3.39 14.24 2.60
CA ASN A 43 4.14 15.44 2.96
C ASN A 43 3.52 16.17 4.17
N PRO A 44 4.31 16.90 4.98
CA PRO A 44 3.84 17.56 6.20
C PRO A 44 2.64 18.49 5.98
N THR A 45 2.58 19.21 4.86
CA THR A 45 1.46 20.09 4.51
C THR A 45 0.15 19.31 4.38
N THR A 46 0.21 18.15 3.73
CA THR A 46 -0.93 17.26 3.56
C THR A 46 -1.35 16.64 4.89
N ILE A 47 -0.39 16.27 5.74
CA ILE A 47 -0.67 15.76 7.09
C ILE A 47 -1.43 16.81 7.92
N LYS A 48 -0.97 18.07 7.92
CA LYS A 48 -1.66 19.19 8.59
C LYS A 48 -3.09 19.37 8.07
N LYS A 49 -3.29 19.32 6.74
CA LYS A 49 -4.61 19.42 6.11
C LYS A 49 -5.56 18.28 6.52
N HIS A 50 -5.01 17.11 6.82
CA HIS A 50 -5.78 15.92 7.19
C HIS A 50 -5.69 15.62 8.69
N ASN A 51 -5.69 16.65 9.55
CA ASN A 51 -5.79 16.52 11.01
C ASN A 51 -4.75 15.57 11.62
N GLY A 52 -3.53 15.53 11.07
CA GLY A 52 -2.46 14.68 11.59
C GLY A 52 -2.44 13.25 11.04
N PHE A 53 -3.40 12.84 10.19
CA PHE A 53 -3.37 11.54 9.54
C PHE A 53 -2.22 11.47 8.51
N GLN A 54 -1.27 10.57 8.76
CA GLN A 54 0.00 10.52 8.05
C GLN A 54 -0.12 9.90 6.67
N SER A 55 -0.96 8.87 6.50
CA SER A 55 -1.07 8.12 5.24
C SER A 55 -2.51 8.06 4.70
N PRO A 56 -2.72 7.78 3.40
CA PRO A 56 -4.05 7.52 2.86
C PRO A 56 -4.82 6.41 3.57
N ALA A 57 -4.15 5.31 3.94
CA ALA A 57 -4.75 4.22 4.70
C ALA A 57 -5.27 4.71 6.05
N GLU A 58 -4.49 5.51 6.76
CA GLU A 58 -4.88 6.08 8.04
C GLU A 58 -6.06 7.06 7.91
N ARG A 59 -6.11 7.85 6.82
CA ARG A 59 -7.23 8.76 6.55
C ARG A 59 -8.53 8.01 6.31
N LEU A 60 -8.46 6.88 5.60
CA LEU A 60 -9.62 6.05 5.30
C LEU A 60 -10.10 5.33 6.56
N ASN A 61 -9.17 4.74 7.30
CA ASN A 61 -9.48 3.94 8.50
C ASN A 61 -9.82 4.79 9.73
N ARG A 62 -9.35 6.05 9.79
CA ARG A 62 -9.45 6.96 10.94
C ARG A 62 -8.67 6.51 12.17
N PHE A 63 -7.78 5.53 12.04
CA PHE A 63 -6.87 5.08 13.09
C PHE A 63 -5.55 4.57 12.48
N ARG A 64 -4.51 4.44 13.33
CA ARG A 64 -3.23 3.78 13.01
C ARG A 64 -2.94 2.70 14.06
N TYR A 65 -2.20 1.67 13.68
CA TYR A 65 -1.74 0.63 14.61
C TYR A 65 -0.47 1.05 15.36
N HIS A 66 0.42 1.79 14.69
CA HIS A 66 1.71 2.20 15.22
C HIS A 66 2.14 3.56 14.62
N ASP A 67 3.01 4.31 15.28
CA ASP A 67 3.50 5.61 14.77
C ASP A 67 4.44 5.47 13.58
N ASN A 68 5.20 4.38 13.53
CA ASN A 68 5.99 4.02 12.36
C ASN A 68 5.09 3.46 11.23
N TRP A 69 5.06 4.17 10.10
CA TRP A 69 4.29 3.81 8.93
C TRP A 69 4.60 2.40 8.38
N LEU A 70 5.86 1.96 8.46
CA LEU A 70 6.28 0.65 7.96
C LEU A 70 5.65 -0.48 8.80
N GLN A 71 5.52 -0.26 10.11
CA GLN A 71 4.84 -1.22 10.98
C GLN A 71 3.34 -1.31 10.67
N ASN A 72 2.68 -0.19 10.35
CA ASN A 72 1.27 -0.23 9.90
C ASN A 72 1.10 -1.07 8.64
N LEU A 73 2.04 -0.97 7.69
CA LEU A 73 2.05 -1.79 6.48
C LEU A 73 2.18 -3.28 6.82
N LEU A 74 3.21 -3.63 7.62
CA LEU A 74 3.47 -5.03 7.99
C LEU A 74 2.30 -5.66 8.76
N ILE A 75 1.72 -4.93 9.71
CA ILE A 75 0.56 -5.38 10.48
C ILE A 75 -0.64 -5.60 9.55
N SER A 76 -0.92 -4.65 8.66
CA SER A 76 -2.07 -4.75 7.73
C SER A 76 -1.91 -5.89 6.72
N ALA A 77 -0.68 -6.16 6.26
CA ALA A 77 -0.37 -7.23 5.33
C ALA A 77 -0.25 -8.62 5.99
N SER A 78 -0.14 -8.69 7.33
CA SER A 78 0.09 -9.94 8.07
C SER A 78 -1.13 -10.88 8.15
N LEU A 79 -2.30 -10.47 7.67
CA LEU A 79 -3.58 -11.18 7.82
C LEU A 79 -3.87 -11.57 9.29
N LYS A 80 -3.33 -10.84 10.27
CA LYS A 80 -3.39 -11.19 11.70
C LYS A 80 -2.90 -12.63 12.00
N GLY A 81 -1.99 -13.16 11.19
CA GLY A 81 -1.49 -14.53 11.34
C GLY A 81 -2.49 -15.61 10.90
N PHE A 82 -3.46 -15.28 10.03
CA PHE A 82 -4.35 -16.27 9.43
C PHE A 82 -3.53 -17.36 8.72
N ARG A 83 -3.50 -18.54 9.33
CA ARG A 83 -3.10 -19.80 8.72
C ARG A 83 -4.41 -20.39 8.21
N GLY A 84 -4.46 -20.80 6.94
CA GLY A 84 -5.69 -21.23 6.27
C GLY A 84 -6.51 -22.24 7.10
N PRO A 85 -7.81 -22.40 6.78
CA PRO A 85 -8.64 -23.37 7.48
C PRO A 85 -7.96 -24.76 7.44
N PRO A 86 -8.02 -25.54 8.53
CA PRO A 86 -7.48 -26.90 8.52
C PRO A 86 -8.11 -27.67 7.35
N PRO A 87 -7.36 -28.53 6.65
CA PRO A 87 -7.92 -29.35 5.59
C PRO A 87 -9.09 -30.17 6.15
N ASN A 88 -10.16 -30.33 5.37
CA ASN A 88 -11.30 -31.15 5.77
C ASN A 88 -10.79 -32.55 6.18
N PRO A 89 -11.19 -33.07 7.35
CA PRO A 89 -10.91 -34.46 7.68
C PRO A 89 -11.55 -35.36 6.62
N LEU A 90 -10.77 -36.30 6.09
CA LEU A 90 -11.20 -37.33 5.14
C LEU A 90 -12.31 -38.20 5.75
#